data_AF-A0A1V4RL12-F1
#
_entry.id   AF-A0A1V4RL12-F1
#
_cell.length_a   1.000
_cell.length_b   1.000
_cell.length_c   1.000
_cell.angle_alpha   90.00
_cell.angle_beta   90.00
_cell.angle_gamma   90.00
#
_symmetry.space_group_name_H-M   'P 1'
#
loop_
_entity.id
_entity.type
_entity.pdbx_description
1 polymer ?
#
loop_
_entity_poly.entity_id
_entity_poly.type
_entity_poly.pdbx_seq_one_letter_code
_entity_poly.pdbx_strand_id
1 'polypeptide(L)'
;MAILKTEAIVLRNYKWSETSNIVTLYSQDFGKIKAVAKGARRANTRFVNSLNPVTQSQILFYSRNSGGLHILKEASSINYFPNLKREIEKFAYASAVCELTEYLTADSQPSPSAYYTLHQTLNKMEDSPLEEKGEKCEGEPIFGKGGRGSSGRFLEVSHRRVSEVEIATRAAPN
;
A
#
# COMPACT_ATOMS: atom_id res chain seq x y z
N MET A 1 12.28 10.75 26.13
CA MET A 1 11.30 10.16 25.21
C MET A 1 10.00 10.93 25.36
N ALA A 2 9.57 11.65 24.34
CA ALA A 2 8.27 12.31 24.34
C ALA A 2 7.20 11.33 23.82
N ILE A 3 6.01 11.41 24.39
CA ILE A 3 4.84 10.71 23.88
C ILE A 3 4.11 11.65 22.91
N LEU A 4 3.93 11.21 21.67
CA LEU A 4 3.36 12.02 20.59
C LEU A 4 2.11 11.34 20.04
N LYS A 5 1.13 12.16 19.67
CA LYS A 5 -0.15 11.75 19.11
C LYS A 5 -0.35 12.41 17.75
N THR A 6 -0.78 11.65 16.76
CA THR A 6 -0.99 12.14 15.38
C THR A 6 -1.92 11.19 14.63
N GLU A 7 -2.46 11.66 13.51
CA GLU A 7 -3.12 10.80 12.53
C GLU A 7 -2.11 10.29 11.51
N ALA A 8 -2.26 9.03 11.12
CA ALA A 8 -1.38 8.40 10.16
C ALA A 8 -2.10 7.36 9.31
N ILE A 9 -1.62 7.17 8.10
CA ILE A 9 -2.05 6.09 7.22
C ILE A 9 -1.06 4.93 7.35
N VAL A 10 -1.57 3.72 7.60
CA VAL A 10 -0.76 2.51 7.65
C VAL A 10 -0.33 2.14 6.23
N LEU A 11 0.95 2.33 5.93
CA LEU A 11 1.52 1.96 4.64
C LEU A 11 1.82 0.45 4.60
N ARG A 12 2.45 -0.06 5.66
CA ARG A 12 2.90 -1.45 5.73
C ARG A 12 2.83 -1.98 7.15
N ASN A 13 2.49 -3.25 7.29
CA ASN A 13 2.52 -3.96 8.57
C ASN A 13 3.05 -5.37 8.33
N TYR A 14 4.15 -5.72 8.98
CA TYR A 14 4.74 -7.06 8.88
C TYR A 14 5.11 -7.62 10.24
N LYS A 15 5.02 -8.95 10.34
CA LYS A 15 5.40 -9.70 11.54
C LYS A 15 6.90 -9.53 11.80
N TRP A 16 7.23 -9.13 13.02
CA TRP A 16 8.62 -9.02 13.48
C TRP A 16 8.98 -10.12 14.46
N SER A 17 8.08 -10.42 15.40
CA SER A 17 8.27 -11.49 16.39
C SER A 17 6.99 -12.30 16.59
N GLU A 18 7.01 -13.23 17.54
CA GLU A 18 5.81 -13.97 17.93
C GLU A 18 4.67 -13.06 18.38
N THR A 19 5.00 -11.94 19.04
CA THR A 19 4.00 -11.06 19.65
C THR A 19 3.96 -9.67 19.04
N SER A 20 4.94 -9.29 18.23
CA SER A 20 5.12 -7.90 17.78
C SER A 20 5.22 -7.78 16.26
N ASN A 21 4.77 -6.63 15.77
CA ASN A 21 4.88 -6.25 14.36
C ASN A 21 5.75 -4.99 14.23
N ILE A 22 6.37 -4.83 13.06
CA ILE A 22 6.87 -3.53 12.62
C ILE A 22 5.84 -2.94 11.66
N VAL A 23 5.54 -1.67 11.87
CA VAL A 23 4.56 -0.92 11.09
C VAL A 23 5.23 0.33 10.54
N THR A 24 5.06 0.56 9.25
CA THR A 24 5.40 1.81 8.58
C THR A 24 4.12 2.62 8.42
N LEU A 25 4.14 3.85 8.92
CA LEU A 25 3.03 4.78 8.97
C LEU A 25 3.45 6.09 8.30
N TYR A 26 2.54 6.73 7.58
CA TYR A 26 2.75 8.10 7.11
C TYR A 26 1.85 9.05 7.90
N SER A 27 2.44 9.84 8.78
CA SER A 27 1.78 10.79 9.66
C SER A 27 1.65 12.16 9.02
N GLN A 28 0.56 12.84 9.36
CA GLN A 28 0.33 14.23 8.99
C GLN A 28 1.40 15.17 9.56
N ASP A 29 1.78 14.98 10.83
CA ASP A 29 2.60 15.93 11.58
C ASP A 29 4.09 15.57 11.62
N PHE A 30 4.42 14.28 11.52
CA PHE A 30 5.78 13.77 11.71
C PHE A 30 6.35 13.03 10.48
N GLY A 31 5.60 13.00 9.37
CA GLY A 31 6.00 12.32 8.14
C GLY A 31 6.07 10.80 8.31
N LYS A 32 7.06 10.17 7.68
CA LYS A 32 7.18 8.71 7.74
C LYS A 32 7.71 8.23 9.08
N ILE A 33 6.93 7.40 9.75
CA ILE A 33 7.20 6.81 11.06
C ILE A 33 7.34 5.30 10.90
N LYS A 34 8.46 4.74 11.35
CA LYS A 34 8.63 3.29 11.51
C LYS A 34 8.58 2.93 13.00
N ALA A 35 7.67 2.05 13.40
CA ALA A 35 7.43 1.74 14.80
C ALA A 35 7.26 0.24 15.06
N VAL A 36 7.69 -0.20 16.25
CA VAL A 36 7.39 -1.53 16.77
C VAL A 36 6.08 -1.49 17.56
N ALA A 37 5.11 -2.28 17.13
CA ALA A 37 3.85 -2.51 17.82
C ALA A 37 3.96 -3.75 18.73
N LYS A 38 4.36 -3.52 19.98
CA LYS A 38 4.55 -4.60 20.97
C LYS A 38 3.22 -5.21 21.40
N GLY A 39 3.05 -6.51 21.20
CA GLY A 39 1.83 -7.23 21.55
C GLY A 39 0.71 -7.11 20.50
N ALA A 40 1.01 -6.61 19.30
CA ALA A 40 0.04 -6.49 18.20
C ALA A 40 -0.56 -7.82 17.74
N ARG A 41 0.08 -8.95 18.04
CA ARG A 41 -0.39 -10.29 17.64
C ARG A 41 -1.19 -11.03 18.71
N ARG A 42 -1.42 -10.42 19.88
CA ARG A 42 -2.23 -11.04 20.95
C ARG A 42 -3.72 -10.87 20.64
N ALA A 43 -4.54 -11.86 21.00
CA ALA A 43 -5.98 -11.89 20.70
C ALA A 43 -6.78 -10.71 21.29
N ASN A 44 -6.33 -10.11 22.38
CA ASN A 44 -6.95 -8.94 23.00
C ASN A 44 -5.94 -7.78 23.06
N THR A 45 -5.64 -7.22 21.90
CA THR A 45 -4.62 -6.18 21.75
C THR A 45 -5.25 -4.82 21.55
N ARG A 46 -4.61 -3.77 22.08
CA ARG A 46 -5.00 -2.36 21.86
C ARG A 46 -4.77 -1.85 20.43
N PHE A 47 -4.48 -2.77 19.50
CA PHE A 47 -4.21 -2.52 18.09
C PHE A 47 -5.19 -3.21 17.15
N VAL A 48 -6.30 -3.76 17.67
CA VAL A 48 -7.30 -4.50 16.87
C VAL A 48 -7.72 -3.65 15.66
N ASN A 49 -7.55 -4.21 14.46
CA ASN A 49 -7.90 -3.63 13.15
C ASN A 49 -7.27 -2.26 12.82
N SER A 50 -6.47 -1.68 13.72
CA SER A 50 -5.95 -0.32 13.62
C SER A 50 -4.59 -0.26 12.91
N LEU A 51 -3.95 -1.42 12.71
CA LEU A 51 -2.65 -1.54 12.05
C LEU A 51 -2.75 -2.31 10.73
N ASN A 52 -3.94 -2.48 10.17
CA ASN A 52 -4.09 -3.11 8.86
C ASN A 52 -3.56 -2.16 7.78
N PRO A 53 -2.84 -2.64 6.75
CA PRO A 53 -2.48 -1.80 5.61
C PRO A 53 -3.71 -1.11 5.02
N VAL A 54 -3.51 0.08 4.43
CA VAL A 54 -4.60 0.89 3.87
C VAL A 54 -5.66 1.20 4.93
N THR A 55 -5.22 1.76 6.06
CA THR A 55 -6.08 2.19 7.17
C THR A 55 -5.61 3.55 7.66
N GLN A 56 -6.51 4.50 7.84
CA GLN A 56 -6.24 5.73 8.57
C GLN A 56 -6.46 5.47 10.06
N SER A 57 -5.44 5.74 10.86
CA SER A 57 -5.46 5.49 12.30
C SER A 57 -4.89 6.67 13.07
N GLN A 58 -5.51 6.96 14.21
CA GLN A 58 -4.90 7.78 15.23
C GLN A 58 -3.88 6.95 15.99
N ILE A 59 -2.65 7.44 16.09
CA ILE A 59 -1.56 6.72 16.75
C ILE A 59 -1.02 7.52 17.93
N LEU A 60 -0.58 6.79 18.94
CA LEU A 60 0.16 7.31 20.09
C LEU A 60 1.48 6.53 20.17
N PHE A 61 2.61 7.21 20.13
CA PHE A 61 3.91 6.56 20.08
C PHE A 61 4.97 7.28 20.92
N TYR A 62 5.98 6.52 21.36
CA TYR A 62 7.16 7.07 22.00
C TYR A 62 8.19 7.43 20.93
N SER A 63 8.47 8.72 20.79
CA SER A 63 9.50 9.20 19.88
C SER A 63 10.89 8.91 20.41
N ARG A 64 11.78 8.46 19.54
CA ARG A 64 13.17 8.08 19.84
C ARG A 64 14.08 8.99 19.04
N ASN A 65 14.97 9.70 19.71
CA ASN A 65 15.84 10.72 19.09
C ASN A 65 16.94 10.10 18.20
N SER A 66 17.28 8.83 18.42
CA SER A 66 18.35 8.10 17.72
C SER A 66 17.78 7.30 16.55
N GLY A 67 17.40 7.98 15.46
CA GLY A 67 17.28 7.46 14.08
C GLY A 67 16.77 6.03 13.84
N GLY A 68 15.94 5.49 14.73
CA GLY A 68 15.61 4.08 14.80
C GLY A 68 14.13 3.87 15.05
N LEU A 69 13.72 2.60 15.22
CA LEU A 69 12.31 2.27 15.39
C LEU A 69 11.72 2.94 16.65
N HIS A 70 10.60 3.64 16.43
CA HIS A 70 9.74 4.13 17.49
C HIS A 70 9.01 2.97 18.19
N ILE A 71 8.38 3.26 19.33
CA ILE A 71 7.55 2.28 20.03
C ILE A 71 6.12 2.77 19.95
N LEU A 72 5.27 1.99 19.28
CA LEU A 72 3.84 2.29 19.21
C LEU A 72 3.19 1.95 20.56
N LYS A 73 2.59 2.95 21.18
CA LYS A 73 1.87 2.79 22.45
C LYS A 73 0.45 2.36 22.17
N GLU A 74 -0.33 3.10 21.40
CA GLU A 74 -1.74 2.81 21.10
C GLU A 74 -2.04 3.16 19.63
N ALA A 75 -3.04 2.51 19.05
CA ALA A 75 -3.60 2.93 17.77
C ALA A 75 -5.11 2.68 17.75
N SER A 76 -5.84 3.58 17.12
CA SER A 76 -7.28 3.48 16.92
C SER A 76 -7.61 3.81 15.46
N SER A 77 -8.35 2.92 14.79
CA SER A 77 -8.80 3.12 13.41
C SER A 77 -9.78 4.29 13.33
N ILE A 78 -9.47 5.26 12.47
CA ILE A 78 -10.37 6.37 12.11
C ILE A 78 -11.17 5.98 10.86
N ASN A 79 -10.49 5.54 9.81
CA ASN A 79 -11.11 5.09 8.57
C ASN A 79 -10.47 3.78 8.08
N TYR A 80 -11.31 2.76 7.92
CA TYR A 80 -10.90 1.42 7.53
C TYR A 80 -10.91 1.18 6.02
N PHE A 81 -11.52 2.04 5.21
CA PHE A 81 -11.67 1.84 3.75
C PHE A 81 -12.21 0.44 3.38
N PRO A 82 -13.46 0.13 3.77
CA PRO A 82 -14.02 -1.21 3.60
C PRO A 82 -14.14 -1.65 2.13
N ASN A 83 -14.45 -0.75 1.19
CA ASN A 83 -14.56 -1.11 -0.23
C ASN A 83 -13.18 -1.40 -0.83
N LEU A 84 -12.15 -0.62 -0.46
CA LEU A 84 -10.77 -0.90 -0.84
C LEU A 84 -10.31 -2.29 -0.39
N LYS A 85 -10.78 -2.78 0.76
CA LYS A 85 -10.38 -4.08 1.30
C LYS A 85 -11.26 -5.24 0.84
N ARG A 86 -12.48 -4.97 0.38
CA ARG A 86 -13.42 -5.99 -0.10
C ARG A 86 -13.08 -6.44 -1.52
N GLU A 87 -12.65 -5.50 -2.37
CA GLU A 87 -12.31 -5.76 -3.77
C GLU A 87 -10.79 -5.94 -3.91
N ILE A 88 -10.35 -7.11 -4.37
CA ILE A 88 -8.92 -7.45 -4.43
C ILE A 88 -8.11 -6.52 -5.33
N GLU A 89 -8.69 -6.09 -6.45
CA GLU A 89 -8.06 -5.16 -7.38
C GLU A 89 -7.90 -3.77 -6.75
N LYS A 90 -8.94 -3.24 -6.10
CA LYS A 90 -8.85 -1.96 -5.38
C LYS A 90 -7.79 -2.03 -4.28
N PHE A 91 -7.76 -3.14 -3.55
CA PHE A 91 -6.77 -3.36 -2.50
C PHE A 91 -5.34 -3.36 -3.05
N ALA A 92 -5.13 -4.01 -4.20
CA ALA A 92 -3.83 -4.06 -4.86
C ALA A 92 -3.37 -2.66 -5.30
N TYR A 93 -4.24 -1.89 -5.96
CA TYR A 93 -3.93 -0.50 -6.34
C TYR A 93 -3.66 0.39 -5.12
N ALA A 94 -4.48 0.29 -4.08
CA ALA A 94 -4.33 1.10 -2.87
C ALA A 94 -3.03 0.77 -2.12
N SER A 95 -2.67 -0.52 -2.12
CA SER A 95 -1.39 -0.99 -1.57
C SER A 95 -0.21 -0.46 -2.39
N ALA A 96 -0.29 -0.46 -3.72
CA ALA A 96 0.74 0.10 -4.60
C ALA A 96 0.92 1.61 -4.37
N VAL A 97 -0.16 2.37 -4.19
CA VAL A 97 -0.10 3.80 -3.85
C VAL A 97 0.57 4.01 -2.48
N CYS A 98 0.26 3.17 -1.49
CA CYS A 98 0.93 3.20 -0.19
C CYS A 98 2.44 2.92 -0.30
N GLU A 99 2.83 1.89 -1.07
CA GLU A 99 4.24 1.55 -1.30
C GLU A 99 4.99 2.64 -2.05
N LEU A 100 4.36 3.25 -3.06
CA LEU A 100 4.93 4.40 -3.78
C LEU A 100 5.15 5.58 -2.82
N THR A 101 4.19 5.85 -1.95
CA THR A 101 4.34 6.89 -0.92
C THR A 101 5.46 6.56 0.05
N GLU A 102 5.60 5.30 0.46
CA GLU A 102 6.73 4.83 1.28
C GLU A 102 8.08 5.09 0.59
N TYR A 103 8.17 4.87 -0.72
CA TYR A 103 9.41 5.03 -1.49
C TYR A 103 9.77 6.49 -1.75
N LEU A 104 8.78 7.32 -2.10
CA LEU A 104 8.99 8.72 -2.50
C LEU A 104 9.21 9.67 -1.32
N THR A 105 8.82 9.29 -0.11
CA THR A 105 8.94 10.16 1.07
C THR A 105 10.22 9.85 1.85
N ALA A 106 10.86 10.87 2.42
CA ALA A 106 11.99 10.66 3.32
C ALA A 106 11.51 10.33 4.75
N ASP A 107 12.35 9.62 5.51
CA ASP A 107 12.05 9.29 6.90
C ASP A 107 12.03 10.58 7.76
N SER A 108 11.05 10.71 8.66
CA SER A 108 10.90 11.86 9.59
C SER A 108 10.81 13.25 8.95
N GLN A 109 10.49 13.35 7.66
CA GLN A 109 10.21 14.63 6.98
C GLN A 109 8.71 14.77 6.73
N PRO A 110 7.99 15.58 7.52
CA PRO A 110 6.56 15.80 7.30
C PRO A 110 6.35 16.61 6.03
N SER A 111 5.51 16.07 5.15
CA SER A 111 4.94 16.80 4.03
C SER A 111 3.42 16.73 4.13
N PRO A 112 2.77 17.80 4.61
CA PRO A 112 1.31 17.86 4.70
C PRO A 112 0.65 17.65 3.34
N SER A 113 1.22 18.19 2.26
CA SER A 113 0.71 18.01 0.91
C SER A 113 0.69 16.53 0.50
N ALA A 114 1.80 15.81 0.72
CA ALA A 114 1.87 14.38 0.43
C ALA A 114 0.85 13.57 1.26
N TYR A 115 0.63 13.94 2.52
CA TYR A 115 -0.35 13.27 3.38
C TYR A 115 -1.77 13.45 2.83
N TYR A 116 -2.16 14.69 2.53
CA TYR A 116 -3.48 14.98 1.98
C TYR A 116 -3.67 14.38 0.59
N THR A 117 -2.64 14.37 -0.27
CA THR A 117 -2.71 13.71 -1.58
C THR A 117 -2.93 12.21 -1.45
N LEU A 118 -2.19 11.52 -0.56
CA LEU A 118 -2.41 10.10 -0.28
C LEU A 118 -3.83 9.86 0.23
N HIS A 119 -4.25 10.63 1.24
CA HIS A 119 -5.58 10.50 1.85
C HIS A 119 -6.71 10.71 0.83
N GLN A 120 -6.64 11.77 0.03
CA GLN A 120 -7.63 12.06 -1.02
C GLN A 120 -7.65 10.96 -2.09
N THR A 121 -6.50 10.43 -2.47
CA THR A 121 -6.41 9.34 -3.44
C THR A 121 -7.13 8.09 -2.93
N LEU A 122 -6.85 7.68 -1.68
CA LEU A 122 -7.52 6.54 -1.07
C LEU A 122 -9.03 6.74 -0.93
N ASN A 123 -9.50 7.93 -0.55
CA ASN A 123 -10.94 8.22 -0.50
C ASN A 123 -11.59 8.13 -1.89
N LYS A 124 -10.96 8.71 -2.93
CA LYS A 124 -11.48 8.62 -4.30
C LYS A 124 -11.59 7.17 -4.76
N MET A 125 -10.60 6.35 -4.47
CA MET A 125 -10.61 4.92 -4.83
C MET A 125 -11.66 4.12 -4.04
N GLU A 126 -11.96 4.52 -2.81
CA GLU A 126 -13.02 3.92 -1.98
C GLU A 126 -14.42 4.19 -2.55
N ASP A 127 -14.64 5.41 -3.07
CA ASP A 127 -15.92 5.87 -3.61
C ASP A 127 -16.13 5.45 -5.08
N SER A 128 -15.06 5.30 -5.87
CA SER A 128 -15.15 4.97 -7.29
C SER A 128 -15.32 3.47 -7.54
N PRO A 129 -16.25 3.03 -8.41
CA PRO A 129 -16.19 1.71 -9.00
C PRO A 129 -14.90 1.55 -9.81
N LEU A 130 -14.31 0.34 -9.81
CA LEU A 130 -13.28 0.06 -10.81
C LEU A 130 -13.95 0.02 -12.17
N GLU A 131 -13.53 0.88 -13.09
CA GLU A 131 -13.91 0.74 -14.48
C GLU A 131 -13.28 -0.57 -14.99
N GLU A 132 -14.10 -1.57 -15.25
CA GLU A 132 -13.68 -2.74 -15.99
C GLU A 132 -13.35 -2.30 -17.42
N LYS A 133 -12.10 -1.90 -17.66
CA LYS A 133 -11.53 -2.01 -19.00
C LYS A 133 -11.32 -3.49 -19.25
N GLY A 134 -12.42 -4.17 -19.59
CA GLY A 134 -12.38 -5.41 -20.33
C GLY A 134 -11.73 -5.12 -21.66
N GLU A 135 -10.41 -5.12 -21.71
CA GLU A 135 -9.70 -5.51 -22.92
C GLU A 135 -10.09 -6.97 -23.16
N LYS A 136 -11.24 -7.16 -23.80
CA LYS A 136 -11.42 -8.32 -24.65
C LYS A 136 -10.24 -8.26 -25.60
N CYS A 137 -9.26 -9.11 -25.36
CA CYS A 137 -8.33 -9.51 -26.39
C CYS A 137 -9.16 -10.19 -27.48
N GLU A 138 -9.79 -9.42 -28.37
CA GLU A 138 -10.14 -9.87 -29.71
C GLU A 138 -8.82 -10.00 -30.48
N GLY A 139 -7.96 -10.90 -30.00
CA GLY A 139 -6.89 -11.41 -30.81
C GLY A 139 -7.57 -12.22 -31.90
N GLU A 140 -7.61 -11.68 -33.12
CA GLU A 140 -7.88 -12.50 -34.29
C GLU A 140 -6.99 -13.76 -34.21
N PRO A 141 -7.55 -14.96 -34.45
CA PRO A 141 -6.79 -16.18 -34.34
C PRO A 141 -5.67 -16.15 -35.37
N ILE A 142 -4.44 -15.92 -34.89
CA ILE A 142 -3.18 -16.02 -35.63
C ILE A 142 -2.85 -17.45 -36.09
N PHE A 143 -3.72 -18.43 -35.83
CA PHE A 143 -3.56 -19.78 -36.36
C PHE A 143 -4.01 -19.84 -37.82
N GLY A 144 -3.03 -19.64 -38.70
CA GLY A 144 -3.13 -19.90 -40.11
C GLY A 144 -3.68 -21.30 -40.41
N LYS A 145 -4.47 -21.38 -41.48
CA LYS A 145 -5.01 -22.64 -42.01
C LYS A 145 -3.88 -23.64 -42.27
N GLY A 146 -3.90 -24.79 -41.59
CA GLY A 146 -3.05 -25.91 -41.98
C GLY A 146 -3.07 -27.11 -41.04
N GLY A 147 -3.64 -28.22 -41.52
CA GLY A 147 -3.17 -29.57 -41.17
C GLY A 147 -3.88 -30.30 -40.02
N ARG A 148 -4.55 -31.40 -40.37
CA ARG A 148 -4.96 -32.47 -39.44
C ARG A 148 -3.71 -33.11 -38.82
N GLY A 149 -3.64 -33.24 -37.50
CA GLY A 149 -2.57 -33.98 -36.84
C GLY A 149 -2.70 -33.98 -35.32
N SER A 150 -2.72 -35.17 -34.76
CA SER A 150 -3.04 -35.56 -33.39
C SER A 150 -2.02 -35.15 -32.31
N SER A 151 -2.55 -35.01 -31.09
CA SER A 151 -1.94 -35.36 -29.81
C SER A 151 -0.70 -34.58 -29.32
N GLY A 152 -0.98 -33.69 -28.35
CA GLY A 152 -0.12 -33.48 -27.18
C GLY A 152 1.12 -32.62 -27.36
N ARG A 153 1.09 -31.40 -26.82
CA ARG A 153 2.24 -30.85 -26.08
C ARG A 153 1.91 -29.55 -25.31
N PHE A 154 2.25 -29.62 -24.02
CA PHE A 154 2.81 -28.59 -23.15
C PHE A 154 2.23 -27.16 -23.21
N LEU A 155 1.61 -26.74 -22.09
CA LEU A 155 1.57 -25.33 -21.70
C LEU A 155 3.01 -24.83 -21.52
N GLU A 156 3.49 -24.05 -22.46
CA GLU A 156 4.71 -23.25 -22.30
C GLU A 156 4.31 -21.90 -21.71
N VAL A 157 4.60 -21.70 -20.43
CA VAL A 157 4.46 -20.39 -19.77
C VAL A 157 5.56 -19.49 -20.33
N SER A 158 5.20 -18.71 -21.34
CA SER A 158 6.11 -17.73 -21.95
C SER A 158 6.36 -16.59 -20.97
N HIS A 159 7.52 -16.61 -20.32
CA HIS A 159 8.12 -15.47 -19.63
C HIS A 159 8.25 -14.32 -20.64
N ARG A 160 7.36 -13.32 -20.59
CA ARG A 160 7.58 -12.04 -21.28
C ARG A 160 7.95 -10.95 -20.29
N ARG A 161 9.01 -10.25 -20.68
CA ARG A 161 9.80 -9.30 -19.91
C ARG A 161 8.96 -8.08 -19.54
N VAL A 162 9.11 -7.63 -18.30
CA VAL A 162 8.75 -6.28 -17.90
C VAL A 162 9.79 -5.36 -18.52
N SER A 163 9.46 -4.74 -19.65
CA SER A 163 10.22 -3.60 -20.18
C SER A 163 9.24 -2.63 -20.78
N GLU A 164 9.44 -1.35 -20.42
CA GLU A 164 8.74 -0.15 -20.90
C GLU A 164 7.57 0.33 -20.01
N VAL A 165 7.92 0.87 -18.85
CA VAL A 165 7.22 2.03 -18.29
C VAL A 165 7.93 3.27 -18.83
N GLU A 166 7.45 3.81 -19.94
CA GLU A 166 7.96 5.05 -20.52
C GLU A 166 7.31 6.24 -19.79
N ILE A 167 8.02 6.80 -18.81
CA ILE A 167 7.61 8.00 -18.08
C ILE A 167 7.85 9.20 -18.99
N ALA A 168 6.81 9.64 -19.70
CA ALA A 168 6.82 10.90 -20.45
C ALA A 168 6.88 12.10 -19.49
N THR A 169 8.09 12.52 -19.12
CA THR A 169 8.33 13.83 -18.53
C THR A 169 8.37 14.87 -19.65
N ARG A 170 7.23 15.51 -19.92
CA ARG A 170 7.18 16.71 -20.76
C ARG A 170 7.83 17.87 -20.00
N ALA A 171 9.06 18.21 -20.40
CA ALA A 171 9.68 19.49 -20.10
C ALA A 171 8.90 20.61 -20.82
N ALA A 172 8.59 21.68 -20.08
CA ALA A 172 7.98 22.90 -20.60
C ALA A 172 8.99 23.67 -21.49
N PRO A 173 8.53 24.29 -22.59
CA PRO A 173 9.41 25.14 -23.40
C PRO A 173 9.54 26.55 -22.80
N ASN A 174 10.77 27.06 -22.79
CA ASN A 174 11.07 28.49 -22.90
C ASN A 174 11.09 28.88 -24.38
#